data_AF-A0A7X7MJZ3-F1
#
_entry.id   AF-A0A7X7MJZ3-F1
#
_cell.length_a   1.000
_cell.length_b   1.000
_cell.length_c   1.000
_cell.angle_alpha   90.00
_cell.angle_beta   90.00
_cell.angle_gamma   90.00
#
_symmetry.space_group_name_H-M   'P 1'
#
loop_
_entity.id
_entity.type
_entity.pdbx_description
1 polymer ?
#
loop_
_entity_poly.entity_id
_entity_poly.type
_entity_poly.pdbx_seq_one_letter_code
_entity_poly.pdbx_strand_id
1 'polypeptide(L)'
;MSMEKFTLDFPLPRPHCGMVMGNGNFGCQVWGNNALCLTLGRSDCWDHRGGEQLLPGQTYQDFVQFSQEHGFGKEINSLFCRQKADGPLLRPQRVPIGRVDLHFTGAAVPLQGCIDYASGEITIRLS
;
A
#
# COMPACT_ATOMS: atom_id res chain seq x y z
N MET A 1 24.10 14.50 -10.41
CA MET A 1 23.86 14.94 -9.03
C MET A 1 23.14 13.82 -8.30
N SER A 2 23.74 13.27 -7.25
CA SER A 2 23.00 12.44 -6.28
C SER A 2 22.14 13.38 -5.45
N MET A 3 20.82 13.16 -5.40
CA MET A 3 19.93 13.95 -4.55
C MET A 3 19.92 13.29 -3.17
N GLU A 4 20.79 13.76 -2.27
CA GLU A 4 20.90 13.19 -0.91
C GLU A 4 19.75 13.64 -0.01
N LYS A 5 19.22 14.85 -0.24
CA LYS A 5 18.13 15.44 0.55
C LYS A 5 17.10 16.13 -0.32
N PHE A 6 15.85 16.11 0.14
CA PHE A 6 14.73 16.82 -0.50
C PHE A 6 13.88 17.53 0.55
N THR A 7 13.64 18.83 0.35
CA THR A 7 12.92 19.67 1.30
C THR A 7 11.61 20.19 0.72
N LEU A 8 10.59 20.27 1.57
CA LEU A 8 9.29 20.86 1.26
C LEU A 8 8.87 21.82 2.37
N ASP A 9 8.36 22.99 1.99
CA ASP A 9 7.77 23.93 2.93
C ASP A 9 6.31 23.57 3.18
N PHE A 10 5.88 23.75 4.44
CA PHE A 10 4.49 23.61 4.81
C PHE A 10 3.71 24.89 4.46
N PRO A 11 2.39 24.79 4.18
CA PRO A 11 1.55 23.62 4.37
C PRO A 11 1.66 22.57 3.25
N LEU A 12 1.54 21.30 3.63
CA LEU A 12 1.31 20.17 2.73
C LEU A 12 -0.14 19.72 2.92
N PRO A 13 -1.12 20.32 2.21
CA PRO A 13 -2.52 20.36 2.66
C PRO A 13 -3.28 19.04 2.51
N ARG A 14 -2.70 18.03 1.84
CA ARG A 14 -3.33 16.76 1.52
C ARG A 14 -2.28 15.64 1.42
N PRO A 15 -2.63 14.37 1.69
CA PRO A 15 -1.65 13.27 1.78
C PRO A 15 -0.70 13.17 0.59
N HIS A 16 -1.21 13.36 -0.62
CA HIS A 16 -0.44 13.24 -1.87
C HIS A 16 0.45 14.46 -2.18
N CYS A 17 0.43 15.49 -1.34
CA CYS A 17 1.45 16.53 -1.30
C CYS A 17 2.56 16.21 -0.27
N GLY A 18 2.36 15.17 0.55
CA GLY A 18 3.23 14.81 1.65
C GLY A 18 4.53 14.13 1.23
N MET A 19 5.45 14.08 2.19
CA MET A 19 6.68 13.29 2.09
C MET A 19 6.38 11.82 2.39
N VAL A 20 7.05 10.90 1.71
CA VAL A 20 6.79 9.46 1.84
C VAL A 20 8.01 8.75 2.41
N MET A 21 7.80 7.87 3.38
CA MET A 21 8.81 6.93 3.88
C MET A 21 8.21 5.53 4.02
N GLY A 22 9.03 4.50 3.93
CA GLY A 22 8.58 3.12 4.14
C GLY A 22 9.72 2.11 4.13
N ASN A 23 9.44 0.92 4.67
CA ASN A 23 10.41 -0.18 4.82
C ASN A 23 10.05 -1.43 4.00
N GLY A 24 9.25 -1.26 2.94
CA GLY A 24 8.76 -2.35 2.08
C GLY A 24 7.47 -3.02 2.57
N ASN A 25 7.21 -3.05 3.88
CA ASN A 25 5.92 -3.50 4.42
C ASN A 25 5.09 -2.33 4.96
N PHE A 26 5.66 -1.55 5.88
CA PHE A 26 5.03 -0.39 6.48
C PHE A 26 5.43 0.90 5.75
N GLY A 27 4.47 1.79 5.55
CA GLY A 27 4.69 3.10 4.93
C GLY A 27 3.94 4.21 5.64
N CYS A 28 4.49 5.42 5.55
CA CYS A 28 3.92 6.63 6.13
C CYS A 28 4.01 7.78 5.12
N GLN A 29 2.92 8.52 4.98
CA GLN A 29 2.89 9.83 4.31
C GLN A 29 2.79 10.93 5.37
N VAL A 30 3.74 11.86 5.36
CA VAL A 30 3.87 12.97 6.30
C VAL A 30 3.42 14.25 5.63
N TRP A 31 2.36 14.86 6.13
CA TRP A 31 1.72 16.05 5.57
C TRP A 31 1.03 16.88 6.66
N GLY A 32 0.42 18.02 6.32
CA GLY A 32 -0.35 18.80 7.28
C GLY A 32 -0.29 20.30 7.09
N ASN A 33 -0.91 21.00 8.03
CA ASN A 33 -0.92 22.47 8.12
C ASN A 33 -0.79 22.89 9.59
N ASN A 34 -1.88 22.90 10.35
CA ASN A 34 -1.86 23.23 11.78
C ASN A 34 -1.46 22.05 12.68
N ALA A 35 -1.55 20.84 12.15
CA ALA A 35 -1.15 19.59 12.78
C ALA A 35 -0.27 18.82 11.80
N LEU A 36 0.58 17.93 12.32
CA LEU A 36 1.35 17.01 11.50
C LEU A 36 0.57 15.69 11.37
N CYS A 37 0.12 15.39 10.16
CA CYS A 37 -0.64 14.19 9.82
C CYS A 37 0.30 13.11 9.30
N LEU A 38 0.17 11.91 9.86
CA LEU A 38 0.87 10.69 9.47
C LEU A 38 -0.15 9.70 8.92
N THR A 39 -0.30 9.63 7.60
CA THR A 39 -1.19 8.63 6.96
C THR A 39 -0.42 7.33 6.76
N LEU A 40 -0.95 6.25 7.34
CA LEU A 40 -0.24 4.99 7.48
C LEU A 40 -0.76 3.94 6.48
N GLY A 41 0.15 3.12 5.98
CA GLY A 41 -0.12 2.01 5.08
C GLY A 41 0.66 0.77 5.47
N ARG A 42 0.08 -0.41 5.20
CA ARG A 42 0.80 -1.69 5.19
C ARG A 42 0.57 -2.42 3.88
N SER A 43 1.58 -3.13 3.39
CA SER A 43 1.49 -3.88 2.13
C SER A 43 0.63 -5.14 2.27
N ASP A 44 0.48 -5.66 3.49
CA ASP A 44 -0.30 -6.86 3.83
C ASP A 44 -1.74 -6.57 4.29
N CYS A 45 -2.16 -5.31 4.37
CA CYS A 45 -3.52 -4.97 4.80
C CYS A 45 -4.48 -4.88 3.61
N TRP A 46 -5.25 -5.96 3.41
CA TRP A 46 -6.17 -6.11 2.29
C TRP A 46 -7.58 -6.43 2.77
N ASP A 47 -8.54 -5.83 2.07
CA ASP A 47 -9.89 -6.36 2.01
C ASP A 47 -9.92 -7.45 0.94
N HIS A 48 -10.12 -8.70 1.37
CA HIS A 48 -10.14 -9.87 0.48
C HIS A 48 -11.54 -10.19 -0.08
N ARG A 49 -12.56 -9.41 0.27
CA ARG A 49 -13.93 -9.64 -0.22
C ARG A 49 -13.96 -9.58 -1.76
N GLY A 50 -14.68 -10.53 -2.33
CA GLY A 50 -14.79 -10.71 -3.78
C GLY A 50 -13.50 -11.19 -4.47
N GLY A 51 -12.52 -11.68 -3.71
CA GLY A 51 -11.41 -12.45 -4.25
C GLY A 51 -11.85 -13.78 -4.83
N GLU A 52 -11.09 -14.29 -5.79
CA GLU A 52 -11.31 -15.62 -6.36
C GLU A 52 -11.03 -16.69 -5.29
N GLN A 53 -11.92 -17.67 -5.19
CA GLN A 53 -11.70 -18.84 -4.35
C GLN A 53 -10.98 -19.91 -5.17
N LEU A 54 -9.91 -20.48 -4.61
CA LEU A 54 -9.28 -21.67 -5.16
C LEU A 54 -10.22 -22.85 -4.91
N LEU A 55 -10.70 -23.48 -5.98
CA LEU A 55 -11.51 -24.68 -5.89
C LEU A 55 -10.61 -25.93 -5.77
N PRO A 56 -11.14 -27.04 -5.23
CA PRO A 56 -10.44 -28.32 -5.30
C PRO A 56 -10.13 -28.73 -6.76
N GLY A 57 -9.00 -29.41 -6.99
CA GLY A 57 -8.59 -29.85 -8.33
C GLY A 57 -7.87 -28.79 -9.18
N GLN A 58 -7.45 -27.70 -8.56
CA GLN A 58 -6.78 -26.56 -9.22
C GLN A 58 -5.37 -26.31 -8.68
N THR A 59 -4.79 -27.30 -8.02
CA THR A 59 -3.43 -27.19 -7.50
C THR A 59 -2.42 -27.26 -8.65
N TYR A 60 -1.19 -26.84 -8.36
CA TYR A 60 -0.09 -27.03 -9.30
C TYR A 60 0.14 -28.51 -9.65
N GLN A 61 -0.13 -29.42 -8.70
CA GLN A 61 -0.02 -30.86 -8.94
C GLN A 61 -1.08 -31.35 -9.93
N ASP A 62 -2.32 -30.91 -9.78
CA ASP A 62 -3.42 -31.22 -10.72
C ASP A 62 -3.09 -30.71 -12.13
N PHE A 63 -2.52 -29.50 -12.23
CA PHE A 63 -2.06 -28.92 -13.49
C PHE A 63 -0.95 -29.75 -14.15
N VAL A 64 0.04 -30.20 -13.38
CA VAL A 64 1.13 -31.05 -13.89
C VAL A 64 0.61 -32.39 -14.38
N GLN A 65 -0.25 -33.05 -13.59
CA GLN A 65 -0.85 -34.33 -13.97
C GLN A 65 -1.65 -34.20 -15.27
N PHE A 66 -2.55 -33.22 -15.34
CA PHE A 66 -3.34 -32.96 -16.54
C PHE A 66 -2.46 -32.67 -17.77
N SER A 67 -1.39 -31.89 -17.59
CA SER A 67 -0.46 -31.57 -18.69
C SER A 67 0.29 -32.80 -19.19
N GLN A 68 0.61 -33.75 -18.32
CA GLN A 68 1.25 -35.01 -18.70
C GLN A 68 0.30 -35.93 -19.46
N GLU A 69 -0.98 -35.94 -19.09
CA GLU A 69 -2.01 -36.81 -19.70
C GLU A 69 -2.57 -36.24 -21.02
N HIS A 70 -2.73 -34.92 -21.10
CA HIS A 70 -3.46 -34.26 -22.20
C HIS A 70 -2.63 -33.23 -22.98
N GLY A 71 -1.39 -32.96 -22.56
CA GLY A 71 -0.56 -31.90 -23.15
C GLY A 71 -1.01 -30.48 -22.79
N PHE A 72 -0.40 -29.48 -23.43
CA PHE A 72 -0.64 -28.05 -23.16
C PHE A 72 -1.76 -27.44 -24.03
N GLY A 73 -2.80 -28.21 -24.31
CA GLY A 73 -3.95 -27.76 -25.11
C GLY A 73 -4.83 -26.74 -24.39
N LYS A 74 -5.84 -26.21 -25.07
CA LYS A 74 -6.79 -25.22 -24.49
C LYS A 74 -7.64 -25.82 -23.36
N GLU A 75 -7.74 -27.14 -23.32
CA GLU A 75 -8.47 -27.95 -22.37
C GLU A 75 -7.97 -27.73 -20.94
N ILE A 76 -6.70 -27.36 -20.77
CA ILE A 76 -6.10 -27.06 -19.46
C ILE A 76 -6.79 -25.89 -18.74
N ASN A 77 -7.43 -24.99 -19.50
CA ASN A 77 -8.20 -23.89 -18.91
C ASN A 77 -9.43 -24.39 -18.13
N SER A 78 -9.92 -25.61 -18.41
CA SER A 78 -11.01 -26.22 -17.65
C SER A 78 -10.64 -26.53 -16.20
N LEU A 79 -9.34 -26.68 -15.89
CA LEU A 79 -8.88 -26.78 -14.51
C LEU A 79 -9.09 -25.48 -13.76
N PHE A 80 -9.00 -24.32 -14.40
CA PHE A 80 -9.09 -23.01 -13.77
C PHE A 80 -10.54 -22.46 -13.73
N CYS A 81 -11.45 -23.26 -13.19
CA CYS A 81 -12.80 -22.83 -12.79
C CYS A 81 -12.76 -21.69 -11.76
N ARG A 82 -13.43 -20.58 -12.06
CA ARG A 82 -13.55 -19.45 -11.13
C ARG A 82 -14.89 -19.50 -10.43
N GLN A 83 -14.91 -19.59 -9.11
CA GLN A 83 -16.12 -19.29 -8.35
C GLN A 83 -16.21 -17.77 -8.16
N LYS A 84 -17.23 -17.16 -8.78
CA LYS A 84 -17.57 -15.77 -8.48
C LYS A 84 -18.09 -15.71 -7.05
N ALA A 85 -17.58 -14.76 -6.26
CA ALA A 85 -18.17 -14.46 -4.97
C ALA A 85 -19.59 -13.89 -5.16
N ASP A 86 -20.50 -14.26 -4.27
CA ASP A 86 -21.85 -13.68 -4.24
C ASP A 86 -21.80 -12.22 -3.74
N GLY A 87 -22.61 -11.35 -4.34
CA GLY A 87 -22.75 -9.94 -3.93
C GLY A 87 -22.27 -8.90 -4.95
N PRO A 88 -22.20 -7.61 -4.58
CA PRO A 88 -21.70 -6.55 -5.45
C PRO A 88 -20.24 -6.85 -5.86
N LEU A 89 -19.84 -6.44 -7.07
CA LEU A 89 -18.48 -6.58 -7.60
C LEU A 89 -17.47 -5.81 -6.74
N LEU A 90 -17.10 -6.38 -5.60
CA LEU A 90 -15.95 -5.98 -4.82
C LEU A 90 -14.76 -6.76 -5.37
N ARG A 91 -13.68 -6.07 -5.72
CA ARG A 91 -12.41 -6.72 -6.01
C ARG A 91 -11.52 -6.57 -4.77
N PRO A 92 -10.66 -7.54 -4.46
CA PRO A 92 -9.70 -7.37 -3.39
C PRO A 92 -8.92 -6.07 -3.58
N GLN A 93 -8.84 -5.30 -2.50
CA GLN A 93 -8.22 -3.99 -2.55
C GLN A 93 -7.40 -3.77 -1.28
N ARG A 94 -6.28 -3.07 -1.44
CA ARG A 94 -5.48 -2.64 -0.30
C ARG A 94 -6.26 -1.59 0.47
N VAL A 95 -6.36 -1.78 1.78
CA VAL A 95 -7.04 -0.83 2.66
C VAL A 95 -6.02 0.02 3.42
N PRO A 96 -6.31 1.31 3.66
CA PRO A 96 -5.48 2.13 4.53
C PRO A 96 -5.59 1.62 5.97
N ILE A 97 -4.49 1.66 6.72
CA ILE A 97 -4.49 1.21 8.13
C ILE A 97 -4.85 2.32 9.11
N GLY A 98 -4.84 3.59 8.67
CA GLY A 98 -5.31 4.72 9.45
C GLY A 98 -4.46 5.97 9.31
N ARG A 99 -4.66 6.89 10.25
CA ARG A 99 -3.94 8.16 10.34
C ARG A 99 -3.69 8.52 11.79
N VAL A 100 -2.52 9.08 12.07
CA VAL A 100 -2.19 9.70 13.35
C VAL A 100 -2.04 11.21 13.13
N ASP A 101 -2.76 12.00 13.92
CA ASP A 101 -2.67 13.46 13.87
C ASP A 101 -1.94 13.95 15.11
N LEU A 102 -0.78 14.60 14.90
CA LEU A 102 0.04 15.17 15.97
C LEU A 102 -0.31 16.65 16.10
N HIS A 103 -0.92 16.97 17.25
CA HIS A 103 -1.21 18.34 17.65
C HIS A 103 -0.15 18.82 18.64
N PHE A 104 0.48 19.95 18.34
CA PHE A 104 1.51 20.52 19.20
C PHE A 104 0.90 21.51 20.19
N THR A 105 1.46 21.59 21.38
CA THR A 105 1.03 22.56 22.39
C THR A 105 1.41 23.98 21.98
N GLY A 106 0.57 24.96 22.29
CA GLY A 106 0.79 26.36 21.92
C GLY A 106 0.42 26.65 20.46
N ALA A 107 1.13 27.60 19.83
CA ALA A 107 0.93 27.99 18.43
C ALA A 107 1.90 27.27 17.46
N ALA A 108 2.57 26.21 17.92
CA ALA A 108 3.58 25.51 17.14
C ALA A 108 2.96 24.81 15.93
N VAL A 109 3.48 25.11 14.73
CA VAL A 109 3.05 24.51 13.46
C VAL A 109 4.25 24.01 12.66
N PRO A 110 4.09 22.96 11.84
CA PRO A 110 5.14 22.55 10.91
C PRO A 110 5.46 23.65 9.91
N LEU A 111 6.75 23.93 9.72
CA LEU A 111 7.27 24.94 8.80
C LEU A 111 7.92 24.31 7.57
N GLN A 112 8.72 23.27 7.77
CA GLN A 112 9.47 22.61 6.70
C GLN A 112 9.74 21.16 7.05
N GLY A 113 9.69 20.30 6.03
CA GLY A 113 10.13 18.92 6.12
C GLY A 113 11.34 18.65 5.23
N CYS A 114 12.17 17.70 5.65
CA CYS A 114 13.33 17.24 4.89
C CYS A 114 13.36 15.71 4.88
N ILE A 115 13.45 15.11 3.69
CA ILE A 115 13.73 13.69 3.49
C ILE A 115 15.23 13.53 3.25
N ASP A 116 15.88 12.67 4.03
CA ASP A 116 17.24 12.20 3.78
C ASP A 116 17.18 10.83 3.10
N TYR A 117 17.62 10.73 1.84
CA TYR A 117 17.55 9.49 1.07
C TYR A 117 18.62 8.47 1.46
N ALA A 118 19.69 8.89 2.14
CA ALA A 118 20.73 7.98 2.61
C ALA A 118 20.27 7.24 3.87
N SER A 119 19.59 7.92 4.79
CA SER A 119 19.08 7.31 6.03
C SER A 119 17.63 6.83 5.95
N GLY A 120 16.84 7.38 5.02
CA GLY A 120 15.39 7.13 4.96
C GLY A 120 14.60 7.87 6.04
N GLU A 121 15.18 8.92 6.63
CA GLU A 121 14.57 9.70 7.71
C GLU A 121 13.84 10.93 7.19
N ILE A 122 12.76 11.30 7.89
CA ILE A 122 12.05 12.57 7.68
C ILE A 122 12.19 13.40 8.95
N THR A 123 12.74 14.61 8.80
CA THR A 123 12.82 15.60 9.89
C THR A 123 11.86 16.75 9.63
N ILE A 124 11.10 17.14 10.65
CA ILE A 124 10.15 18.25 10.60
C ILE A 124 10.61 19.36 11.52
N ARG A 125 10.74 20.58 10.99
CA ARG A 125 10.94 21.80 11.77
C ARG A 125 9.59 22.42 12.11
N LEU A 126 9.39 22.75 13.38
CA LEU A 126 8.24 23.49 13.88
C LEU A 126 8.61 24.98 14.08
N SER A 127 7.60 25.84 14.22
CA SER A 127 7.74 27.27 14.57
C SER A 127 8.14 27.50 16.03
#